data_AF-A0A7W1ZTE6-F1
#
_entry.id   AF-A0A7W1ZTE6-F1
#
_cell.length_a   1.000
_cell.length_b   1.000
_cell.length_c   1.000
_cell.angle_alpha   90.00
_cell.angle_beta   90.00
_cell.angle_gamma   90.00
#
_symmetry.space_group_name_H-M   'P 1'
#
loop_
_entity.id
_entity.type
_entity.pdbx_description
1 polymer ?
#
loop_
_entity_poly.entity_id
_entity_poly.type
_entity_poly.pdbx_seq_one_letter_code
_entity_poly.pdbx_strand_id
1 'polypeptide(L)'
;MYKIIGADQREYGPITSEQMQQWIAEGRVNAQTLVWSETSANWKPLSSYPELAGGIPGYVPGTVTPAAAAYGFEGDRPAALDKVSGPSIGLYVTAGLGLFAAGAGLLINLFGVGIGAAGMGGSPETERFAQMMGGTLGIVGNILGIVVSIVIFLGANKMRKLESYGFSMAASIIAMIPCISPCCLVGLPIGIWAIVVLNKPEVKSQFK
;
A
#
# COMPACT_ATOMS: atom_id res chain seq x y z
N MET A 1 -26.08 18.86 -10.29
CA MET A 1 -25.52 19.79 -9.27
C MET A 1 -24.00 19.63 -9.23
N TYR A 2 -23.27 20.61 -8.69
CA TYR A 2 -21.81 20.58 -8.64
C TYR A 2 -21.27 20.65 -7.22
N LYS A 3 -20.14 20.01 -6.97
CA LYS A 3 -19.32 20.23 -5.76
C LYS A 3 -17.94 20.71 -6.18
N ILE A 4 -17.31 21.57 -5.37
CA ILE A 4 -15.94 22.03 -5.61
C ILE A 4 -15.06 21.80 -4.40
N ILE A 5 -13.75 21.70 -4.64
CA ILE A 5 -12.74 21.77 -3.59
C ILE A 5 -12.15 23.17 -3.60
N GLY A 6 -12.32 23.91 -2.51
CA GLY A 6 -11.73 25.23 -2.34
C GLY A 6 -10.19 25.17 -2.19
N ALA A 7 -9.52 26.32 -2.28
CA ALA A 7 -8.08 26.41 -2.01
C ALA A 7 -7.70 25.96 -0.59
N ASP A 8 -8.67 25.92 0.32
CA ASP A 8 -8.59 25.42 1.70
C ASP A 8 -8.75 23.89 1.81
N GLN A 9 -8.81 23.15 0.70
CA GLN A 9 -9.03 21.71 0.64
C GLN A 9 -10.36 21.24 1.24
N ARG A 10 -11.35 22.15 1.38
CA ARG A 10 -12.69 21.80 1.86
C ARG A 10 -13.66 21.61 0.71
N GLU A 11 -14.55 20.63 0.87
CA GLU A 11 -15.64 20.38 -0.06
C GLU A 11 -16.77 21.40 0.16
N TYR A 12 -17.13 22.12 -0.90
CA TYR A 12 -18.28 23.01 -0.91
C TYR A 12 -19.30 22.48 -1.92
N GLY A 13 -20.54 22.27 -1.46
CA GLY A 13 -21.61 21.73 -2.28
C GLY A 13 -22.89 21.44 -1.48
N PRO A 14 -24.05 21.30 -2.15
CA PRO A 14 -24.25 21.39 -3.60
C PRO A 14 -24.36 22.86 -4.08
N ILE A 15 -23.63 23.18 -5.15
CA ILE A 15 -23.62 24.49 -5.80
C ILE A 15 -24.27 24.36 -7.19
N THR A 16 -25.05 25.35 -7.60
CA THR A 16 -25.69 25.40 -8.93
C THR A 16 -24.69 25.89 -10.00
N SER A 17 -24.99 25.64 -11.28
CA SER A 17 -24.19 26.16 -12.40
C SER A 17 -24.08 27.68 -12.38
N GLU A 18 -25.16 28.38 -12.02
CA GLU A 18 -25.21 29.84 -11.92
C GLU A 18 -24.27 30.38 -10.83
N GLN A 19 -24.31 29.78 -9.63
CA GLN A 19 -23.43 30.17 -8.53
C GLN A 19 -21.96 29.86 -8.84
N MET A 20 -21.70 28.79 -9.61
CA MET A 20 -20.37 28.48 -10.11
C MET A 20 -19.88 29.52 -11.12
N GLN A 21 -20.72 29.95 -12.06
CA GLN A 21 -20.39 31.03 -12.99
C GLN A 21 -20.14 32.36 -12.28
N GLN A 22 -20.92 32.67 -11.24
CA GLN A 22 -20.70 33.83 -10.40
C GLN A 22 -19.30 33.80 -9.75
N TRP A 23 -18.89 32.66 -9.18
CA TRP A 23 -17.56 32.54 -8.56
C TRP A 23 -16.40 32.58 -9.56
N ILE A 24 -16.62 32.14 -10.80
CA ILE A 24 -15.66 32.31 -11.89
C ILE A 24 -15.53 33.80 -12.24
N ALA A 25 -16.65 34.52 -12.36
CA ALA A 25 -16.67 35.96 -12.63
C ALA A 25 -16.04 36.78 -11.49
N GLU A 26 -16.21 36.35 -10.25
CA GLU A 26 -15.56 36.93 -9.06
C GLU A 26 -14.07 36.56 -8.94
N GLY A 27 -13.55 35.69 -9.81
CA GLY A 27 -12.15 35.23 -9.78
C GLY A 27 -11.81 34.33 -8.58
N ARG A 28 -12.81 33.84 -7.85
CA ARG A 28 -12.64 32.97 -6.68
C ARG A 28 -12.34 31.52 -7.07
N VAL A 29 -12.67 31.14 -8.30
CA VAL A 29 -12.53 29.80 -8.85
C VAL A 29 -11.81 29.91 -10.19
N ASN A 30 -10.88 29.01 -10.46
CA ASN A 30 -10.04 29.04 -11.66
C ASN A 30 -10.22 27.78 -12.53
N ALA A 31 -9.61 27.79 -13.72
CA ALA A 31 -9.67 26.70 -14.70
C ALA A 31 -9.18 25.32 -14.16
N GLN A 32 -8.37 25.33 -13.10
CA GLN A 32 -7.79 24.14 -12.48
C GLN A 32 -8.57 23.67 -11.25
N THR A 33 -9.58 24.42 -10.80
CA THR A 33 -10.38 24.05 -9.63
C THR A 33 -11.14 22.77 -9.95
N LEU A 34 -11.03 21.78 -9.05
CA LEU A 34 -11.68 20.50 -9.20
C LEU A 34 -13.18 20.63 -8.94
N VAL A 35 -13.95 20.21 -9.93
CA VAL A 35 -15.41 20.19 -9.92
C VAL A 35 -15.87 18.74 -10.02
N TRP A 36 -16.69 18.32 -9.08
CA TRP A 36 -17.43 17.07 -9.17
C TRP A 36 -18.82 17.36 -9.73
N SER A 37 -19.18 16.67 -10.80
CA SER A 37 -20.51 16.71 -11.38
C SER A 37 -21.20 15.36 -11.22
N GLU A 38 -22.49 15.38 -10.87
CA GLU A 38 -23.35 14.19 -10.78
C GLU A 38 -23.40 13.40 -12.09
N THR A 39 -23.22 14.05 -13.24
CA THR A 39 -23.21 13.37 -14.55
C THR A 39 -21.91 12.63 -14.83
N SER A 40 -20.79 13.06 -14.22
CA SER A 40 -19.45 12.47 -14.47
C SER A 40 -19.02 11.50 -13.36
N ALA A 41 -19.67 11.57 -12.19
CA ALA A 41 -19.31 10.85 -10.95
C ALA A 41 -17.82 10.93 -10.57
N ASN A 42 -17.07 11.88 -11.13
CA ASN A 42 -15.63 12.03 -11.01
C ASN A 42 -15.28 13.50 -10.89
N TRP A 43 -14.22 13.79 -10.13
CA TRP A 43 -13.62 15.12 -10.04
C TRP A 43 -12.88 15.43 -11.33
N LYS A 44 -13.29 16.51 -12.00
CA LYS A 44 -12.61 17.01 -13.20
C LYS A 44 -12.33 18.51 -13.05
N PRO A 45 -11.24 19.03 -13.63
CA PRO A 45 -10.96 20.46 -13.56
C PRO A 45 -12.07 21.25 -14.27
N LEU A 46 -12.35 22.45 -13.80
CA LEU A 46 -13.40 23.31 -14.34
C LEU A 46 -13.24 23.58 -15.85
N SER A 47 -11.99 23.64 -16.34
CA SER A 47 -11.63 23.72 -17.76
C SER A 47 -12.13 22.55 -18.63
N SER A 48 -12.42 21.39 -18.05
CA SER A 48 -12.95 20.24 -18.78
C SER A 48 -14.44 20.34 -19.09
N TYR A 49 -15.13 21.31 -18.47
CA TYR A 49 -16.54 21.60 -18.65
C TYR A 49 -16.68 22.80 -19.60
N PRO A 50 -16.94 22.58 -20.90
CA PRO A 50 -17.06 23.68 -21.87
C PRO A 50 -18.16 24.69 -21.50
N GLU A 51 -19.19 24.26 -20.75
CA GLU A 51 -20.28 25.10 -20.25
C GLU A 51 -19.87 26.05 -19.12
N LEU A 52 -18.74 25.80 -18.46
CA LEU A 52 -18.18 26.65 -17.39
C LEU A 52 -16.90 27.40 -17.86
N ALA A 53 -16.24 26.89 -18.89
CA ALA A 53 -15.01 27.49 -19.43
C ALA A 53 -15.22 28.87 -20.09
N GLY A 54 -16.42 29.15 -20.60
CA GLY A 54 -16.74 30.39 -21.31
C GLY A 54 -16.71 31.68 -20.46
N GLY A 55 -16.68 31.57 -19.14
CA GLY A 55 -16.67 32.72 -18.22
C GLY A 55 -15.29 33.04 -17.61
N ILE A 56 -14.26 32.26 -17.92
CA ILE A 56 -12.94 32.38 -17.26
C ILE A 56 -12.16 33.57 -17.86
N PRO A 57 -11.84 34.62 -17.08
CA PRO A 57 -11.05 35.74 -17.58
C PRO A 57 -9.65 35.28 -17.97
N GLY A 58 -9.27 35.50 -19.24
CA GLY A 58 -7.97 35.08 -19.80
C GLY A 58 -7.95 33.69 -20.46
N TYR A 59 -9.10 33.03 -20.62
CA TYR A 59 -9.18 31.76 -21.33
C TYR A 59 -8.96 31.94 -22.84
N VAL A 60 -7.87 31.37 -23.36
CA VAL A 60 -7.60 31.24 -24.80
C VAL A 60 -8.01 29.83 -25.23
N PRO A 61 -9.05 29.67 -26.06
CA PRO A 61 -9.42 28.37 -26.60
C PRO A 61 -8.28 27.85 -27.48
N GLY A 62 -7.54 26.84 -27.01
CA GLY A 62 -6.44 26.23 -27.77
C GLY A 62 -5.15 25.97 -26.99
N THR A 63 -4.99 26.51 -25.76
CA THR A 63 -3.84 26.18 -24.89
C THR A 63 -4.14 25.06 -23.89
N VAL A 64 -5.11 24.19 -24.20
CA VAL A 64 -5.32 22.96 -23.44
C VAL A 64 -4.20 21.97 -23.75
N THR A 65 -3.03 22.16 -23.12
CA THR A 65 -2.26 20.97 -22.74
C THR A 65 -3.22 20.14 -21.91
N PRO A 66 -3.49 18.86 -22.27
CA PRO A 66 -4.41 18.05 -21.50
C PRO A 66 -3.88 17.91 -20.07
N ALA A 67 -4.39 18.72 -19.15
CA ALA A 67 -4.18 18.56 -17.71
C ALA A 67 -4.86 17.29 -17.17
N ALA A 68 -5.40 16.45 -18.07
CA ALA A 68 -5.81 15.08 -17.84
C ALA A 68 -4.63 14.10 -17.64
N ALA A 69 -3.42 14.58 -17.38
CA ALA A 69 -2.29 13.74 -16.95
C ALA A 69 -1.75 14.13 -15.56
N ALA A 70 -2.31 15.14 -14.90
CA ALA A 70 -1.79 15.69 -13.65
C ALA A 70 -2.57 15.24 -12.40
N TYR A 71 -3.01 13.97 -12.34
CA TYR A 71 -3.52 13.34 -11.10
C TYR A 71 -2.37 12.99 -10.13
N GLY A 72 -1.48 13.93 -9.91
CA GLY A 72 -0.37 13.78 -9.00
C GLY A 72 0.23 15.14 -8.79
N PHE A 73 -0.42 15.96 -7.95
CA PHE A 73 0.30 17.07 -7.38
C PHE A 73 1.50 16.51 -6.63
N GLU A 74 2.64 17.18 -6.76
CA GLU A 74 3.88 16.85 -6.05
C GLU A 74 3.71 16.78 -4.52
N GLY A 75 2.58 17.29 -4.00
CA GLY A 75 2.11 17.18 -2.61
C GLY A 75 1.27 15.93 -2.26
N ASP A 76 0.73 15.18 -3.23
CA ASP A 76 -0.07 13.97 -2.96
C ASP A 76 0.81 12.73 -2.73
N ARG A 77 1.96 12.66 -3.40
CA ARG A 77 2.94 11.60 -3.19
C ARG A 77 3.45 11.55 -1.74
N PRO A 78 3.92 12.65 -1.10
CA PRO A 78 4.33 12.60 0.30
C PRO A 78 3.17 12.26 1.24
N ALA A 79 1.94 12.69 0.95
CA ALA A 79 0.78 12.30 1.74
C ALA A 79 0.42 10.80 1.60
N ALA A 80 0.58 10.23 0.40
CA ALA A 80 0.42 8.80 0.16
C ALA A 80 1.55 8.00 0.83
N LEU A 81 2.78 8.49 0.79
CA LEU A 81 3.94 7.91 1.49
C LEU A 81 3.71 7.85 2.99
N ASP A 82 3.20 8.94 3.58
CA ASP A 82 2.88 8.99 5.01
C ASP A 82 1.84 7.92 5.39
N LYS A 83 0.79 7.77 4.58
CA LYS A 83 -0.26 6.76 4.78
C LYS A 83 0.26 5.32 4.70
N VAL A 84 1.19 5.02 3.78
CA VAL A 84 1.75 3.66 3.62
C VAL A 84 2.95 3.38 4.52
N SER A 85 3.53 4.41 5.15
CA SER A 85 4.71 4.27 6.00
C SER A 85 4.46 3.35 7.19
N GLY A 86 3.31 3.51 7.84
CA GLY A 86 2.88 2.71 8.98
C GLY A 86 2.74 1.21 8.63
N PRO A 87 1.88 0.83 7.66
CA PRO A 87 1.71 -0.57 7.28
C PRO A 87 3.01 -1.20 6.78
N SER A 88 3.81 -0.45 6.02
CA SER A 88 5.12 -0.92 5.54
C SER A 88 6.08 -1.22 6.69
N ILE A 89 6.16 -0.37 7.73
CA ILE A 89 6.96 -0.65 8.94
C ILE A 89 6.49 -1.93 9.62
N GLY A 90 5.18 -2.10 9.77
CA GLY A 90 4.62 -3.32 10.34
C GLY A 90 5.03 -4.57 9.55
N LEU A 91 4.99 -4.51 8.22
CA LEU A 91 5.44 -5.60 7.34
C LEU A 91 6.95 -5.84 7.47
N TYR A 92 7.77 -4.79 7.59
CA TYR A 92 9.22 -4.94 7.85
C TYR A 92 9.51 -5.66 9.15
N VAL A 93 8.84 -5.27 10.24
CA VAL A 93 9.02 -5.90 11.56
C VAL A 93 8.56 -7.35 11.51
N THR A 94 7.42 -7.61 10.86
CA THR A 94 6.89 -8.98 10.69
C THR A 94 7.85 -9.85 9.88
N ALA A 95 8.38 -9.34 8.77
CA ALA A 95 9.35 -10.04 7.94
C ALA A 95 10.69 -10.26 8.67
N GLY A 96 11.16 -9.27 9.42
CA GLY A 96 12.40 -9.37 10.20
C GLY A 96 12.31 -10.42 11.31
N LEU A 97 11.19 -10.45 12.05
CA LEU A 97 10.94 -11.48 13.05
C LEU A 97 10.81 -12.87 12.41
N GLY A 98 10.13 -12.98 11.27
CA GLY A 98 10.03 -14.23 10.51
C GLY A 98 11.38 -14.74 10.04
N LEU A 99 12.22 -13.86 9.50
CA LEU A 99 13.57 -14.19 9.05
C LEU A 99 14.46 -14.62 10.21
N PHE A 100 14.39 -13.92 11.35
CA PHE A 100 15.14 -14.27 12.55
C PHE A 100 14.72 -15.63 13.10
N ALA A 101 13.41 -15.88 13.24
CA ALA A 101 12.88 -17.15 13.75
C ALA A 101 13.22 -18.32 12.81
N ALA A 102 13.04 -18.16 11.50
CA ALA A 102 13.37 -19.18 10.52
C ALA A 102 14.88 -19.42 10.42
N GLY A 103 15.69 -18.37 10.55
CA GLY A 103 17.15 -18.47 10.59
C GLY A 103 17.65 -19.21 11.84
N ALA A 104 17.14 -18.84 13.02
CA ALA A 104 17.45 -19.53 14.27
C ALA A 104 16.98 -21.00 14.22
N GLY A 105 15.78 -21.25 13.71
CA GLY A 105 15.24 -22.58 13.49
C GLY A 105 16.13 -23.41 12.56
N LEU A 106 16.58 -22.84 11.45
CA LEU A 106 17.49 -23.51 10.52
C LEU A 106 18.84 -23.85 11.18
N LEU A 107 19.42 -22.92 11.95
CA LEU A 107 20.66 -23.15 12.69
C LEU A 107 20.50 -24.27 13.72
N ILE A 108 19.42 -24.22 14.52
CA ILE A 108 19.11 -25.26 15.51
C ILE A 108 18.91 -26.62 14.82
N ASN A 109 18.26 -26.66 13.65
CA ASN A 109 18.12 -27.88 12.86
C ASN A 109 19.48 -28.38 12.33
N LEU A 110 20.33 -27.49 11.81
CA LEU A 110 21.65 -27.85 11.30
C LEU A 110 22.56 -28.42 12.40
N PHE A 111 22.62 -27.74 13.55
CA PHE A 111 23.40 -28.16 14.71
C PHE A 111 22.78 -29.38 15.39
N GLY A 112 21.45 -29.47 15.48
CA GLY A 112 20.73 -30.60 16.06
C GLY A 112 20.89 -31.89 15.26
N VAL A 113 20.80 -31.83 13.93
CA VAL A 113 21.07 -32.97 13.04
C VAL A 113 22.54 -33.39 13.12
N GLY A 114 23.47 -32.44 13.21
CA GLY A 114 24.90 -32.74 13.36
C GLY A 114 25.27 -33.39 14.70
N ILE A 115 24.69 -32.91 15.81
CA ILE A 115 24.89 -33.47 17.15
C ILE A 115 24.21 -34.83 17.30
N GLY A 116 23.00 -35.00 16.75
CA GLY A 116 22.28 -36.27 16.74
C GLY A 116 23.00 -37.35 15.91
N ALA A 117 23.55 -36.99 14.75
CA ALA A 117 24.36 -37.90 13.93
C ALA A 117 25.71 -38.26 14.58
N ALA A 118 26.21 -37.45 15.51
CA ALA A 118 27.44 -37.70 16.28
C ALA A 118 27.25 -38.63 17.49
N GLY A 119 26.03 -39.12 17.75
CA GLY A 119 25.76 -40.13 18.78
C GLY A 119 25.78 -39.62 20.23
N MET A 120 25.75 -38.30 20.44
CA MET A 120 25.61 -37.69 21.77
C MET A 120 24.13 -37.69 22.17
N GLY A 121 23.74 -38.75 22.87
CA GLY A 121 22.36 -39.22 23.04
C GLY A 121 21.37 -38.29 23.75
N GLY A 122 20.13 -38.37 23.29
CA GLY A 122 18.91 -38.15 24.07
C GLY A 122 18.13 -39.46 24.21
N SER A 123 17.12 -39.51 25.08
CA SER A 123 16.22 -40.68 25.12
C SER A 123 15.58 -40.92 23.74
N PRO A 124 15.22 -42.16 23.36
CA PRO A 124 14.57 -42.43 22.07
C PRO A 124 13.26 -41.66 21.86
N GLU A 125 12.62 -41.19 22.93
CA GLU A 125 11.50 -40.25 22.88
C GLU A 125 11.92 -38.83 22.49
N THR A 126 13.08 -38.37 22.97
CA THR A 126 13.66 -37.06 22.62
C THR A 126 14.09 -37.02 21.16
N GLU A 127 14.69 -38.10 20.64
CA GLU A 127 15.02 -38.25 19.22
C GLU A 127 13.77 -38.29 18.34
N ARG A 128 12.73 -39.02 18.73
CA ARG A 128 11.46 -39.05 17.98
C ARG A 128 10.76 -37.69 17.96
N PHE A 129 10.76 -36.99 19.09
CA PHE A 129 10.21 -35.64 19.18
C PHE A 129 11.03 -34.65 18.34
N ALA A 130 12.36 -34.75 18.37
CA ALA A 130 13.27 -33.98 17.53
C ALA A 130 13.11 -34.30 16.04
N GLN A 131 12.87 -35.55 15.65
CA GLN A 131 12.57 -35.92 14.26
C GLN A 131 11.20 -35.43 13.80
N MET A 132 10.19 -35.40 14.70
CA MET A 132 8.86 -34.84 14.41
C MET A 132 8.87 -33.31 14.28
N MET A 133 9.70 -32.61 15.06
CA MET A 133 9.76 -31.13 15.12
C MET A 133 10.93 -30.52 14.32
N GLY A 134 11.94 -31.30 13.93
CA GLY A 134 13.23 -30.80 13.47
C GLY A 134 13.97 -31.74 12.49
N GLY A 135 13.23 -32.38 11.58
CA GLY A 135 13.78 -33.15 10.46
C GLY A 135 13.76 -32.41 9.12
N THR A 136 13.86 -33.14 8.00
CA THR A 136 13.82 -32.59 6.62
C THR A 136 12.62 -31.66 6.38
N LEU A 137 11.45 -31.96 6.96
CA LEU A 137 10.26 -31.11 6.90
C LEU A 137 10.47 -29.76 7.58
N GLY A 138 11.20 -29.71 8.70
CA GLY A 138 11.55 -28.47 9.39
C GLY A 138 12.54 -27.63 8.58
N ILE A 139 13.50 -28.27 7.90
CA ILE A 139 14.44 -27.58 6.99
C ILE A 139 13.68 -26.95 5.81
N VAL A 140 12.81 -27.72 5.14
CA VAL A 140 11.99 -27.21 4.03
C VAL A 140 11.06 -26.09 4.50
N GLY A 141 10.42 -26.24 5.67
CA GLY A 141 9.60 -25.21 6.29
C GLY A 141 10.38 -23.92 6.55
N ASN A 142 11.57 -24.01 7.15
CA ASN A 142 12.42 -22.85 7.42
C ASN A 142 12.88 -22.15 6.13
N ILE A 143 13.28 -22.92 5.10
CA ILE A 143 13.65 -22.34 3.79
C ILE A 143 12.47 -21.59 3.17
N LEU A 144 11.28 -22.20 3.18
CA LEU A 144 10.08 -21.55 2.66
C LEU A 144 9.73 -20.29 3.48
N GLY A 145 9.88 -20.35 4.80
CA GLY A 145 9.69 -19.20 5.71
C GLY A 145 10.65 -18.05 5.41
N ILE A 146 11.91 -18.35 5.10
CA ILE A 146 12.91 -17.36 4.67
C ILE A 146 12.49 -16.72 3.34
N VAL A 147 12.10 -17.53 2.34
CA VAL A 147 11.66 -17.03 1.03
C VAL A 147 10.45 -16.12 1.17
N VAL A 148 9.44 -16.54 1.94
CA VAL A 148 8.24 -15.74 2.22
C VAL A 148 8.61 -14.42 2.92
N SER A 149 9.47 -14.48 3.93
CA SER A 149 9.93 -13.28 4.66
C SER A 149 10.65 -12.29 3.74
N ILE A 150 11.48 -12.78 2.80
CA ILE A 150 12.13 -11.96 1.79
C ILE A 150 11.10 -11.31 0.87
N VAL A 151 10.11 -12.05 0.39
CA VAL A 151 9.05 -11.50 -0.47
C VAL A 151 8.28 -10.39 0.25
N ILE A 152 7.92 -10.59 1.52
CA ILE A 152 7.25 -9.56 2.33
C ILE A 152 8.14 -8.33 2.50
N PHE A 153 9.43 -8.52 2.77
CA PHE A 153 10.41 -7.44 2.92
C PHE A 153 10.56 -6.61 1.64
N LEU A 154 10.66 -7.27 0.48
CA LEU A 154 10.70 -6.60 -0.82
C LEU A 154 9.39 -5.86 -1.09
N GLY A 155 8.26 -6.44 -0.67
CA GLY A 155 6.93 -5.84 -0.81
C GLY A 155 6.78 -4.57 0.02
N ALA A 156 7.24 -4.60 1.27
CA ALA A 156 7.29 -3.45 2.14
C ALA A 156 8.19 -2.33 1.57
N ASN A 157 9.32 -2.69 0.95
CA ASN A 157 10.21 -1.72 0.28
C ASN A 157 9.53 -1.07 -0.92
N LYS A 158 8.88 -1.85 -1.78
CA LYS A 158 8.13 -1.34 -2.93
C LYS A 158 6.92 -0.51 -2.51
N MET A 159 6.31 -0.83 -1.38
CA MET A 159 5.22 -0.05 -0.79
C MET A 159 5.71 1.34 -0.34
N ARG A 160 6.88 1.44 0.28
CA ARG A 160 7.51 2.73 0.65
C ARG A 160 8.02 3.54 -0.53
N LYS A 161 8.30 2.91 -1.66
CA LYS A 161 8.73 3.62 -2.87
C LYS A 161 7.57 3.94 -3.82
N LEU A 162 6.37 3.44 -3.55
CA LEU A 162 5.20 3.54 -4.42
C LEU A 162 5.52 3.06 -5.86
N GLU A 163 6.27 1.96 -5.97
CA GLU A 163 6.84 1.47 -7.26
C GLU A 163 6.12 0.25 -7.84
N SER A 164 5.30 -0.44 -7.04
CA SER A 164 4.57 -1.60 -7.56
C SER A 164 3.39 -1.94 -6.66
N TYR A 165 2.20 -1.56 -7.11
CA TYR A 165 0.96 -1.82 -6.38
C TYR A 165 0.70 -3.32 -6.23
N GLY A 166 0.75 -4.06 -7.34
CA GLY A 166 0.46 -5.50 -7.36
C GLY A 166 1.38 -6.29 -6.45
N PHE A 167 2.69 -5.96 -6.44
CA PHE A 167 3.65 -6.64 -5.58
C PHE A 167 3.46 -6.28 -4.09
N SER A 168 3.16 -5.01 -3.79
CA SER A 168 2.86 -4.56 -2.41
C SER A 168 1.57 -5.19 -1.87
N MET A 169 0.56 -5.34 -2.73
CA MET A 169 -0.69 -6.04 -2.41
C MET A 169 -0.46 -7.53 -2.17
N ALA A 170 0.28 -8.20 -3.07
CA ALA A 170 0.61 -9.62 -2.93
C ALA A 170 1.38 -9.87 -1.64
N ALA A 171 2.38 -9.05 -1.31
CA ALA A 171 3.12 -9.15 -0.05
C ALA A 171 2.22 -8.99 1.18
N SER A 172 1.24 -8.09 1.13
CA SER A 172 0.27 -7.89 2.21
C SER A 172 -0.63 -9.10 2.41
N ILE A 173 -1.07 -9.73 1.31
CA ILE A 173 -1.87 -10.97 1.34
C ILE A 173 -1.01 -12.13 1.86
N ILE A 174 0.21 -12.28 1.34
CA ILE A 174 1.15 -13.33 1.77
C ILE A 174 1.46 -13.22 3.26
N ALA A 175 1.60 -12.00 3.79
CA ALA A 175 1.79 -11.76 5.23
C ALA A 175 0.60 -12.22 6.10
N MET A 176 -0.59 -12.37 5.52
CA MET A 176 -1.76 -12.93 6.22
C MET A 176 -1.79 -14.46 6.21
N ILE A 177 -1.09 -15.12 5.28
CA ILE A 177 -1.17 -16.58 5.09
C ILE A 177 -0.39 -17.28 6.21
N PRO A 178 -1.08 -17.95 7.16
CA PRO A 178 -0.52 -18.33 8.46
C PRO A 178 0.15 -19.71 8.42
N CYS A 179 1.21 -19.86 7.62
CA CYS A 179 1.72 -21.21 7.34
C CYS A 179 3.04 -21.63 8.03
N ILE A 180 3.85 -20.75 8.67
CA ILE A 180 5.21 -21.18 9.12
C ILE A 180 5.73 -20.62 10.47
N SER A 181 4.98 -19.88 11.31
CA SER A 181 5.46 -19.49 12.66
C SER A 181 4.44 -18.70 13.51
N PRO A 182 4.64 -18.52 14.84
CA PRO A 182 3.70 -17.82 15.74
C PRO A 182 3.53 -16.31 15.48
N CYS A 183 4.08 -15.76 14.40
CA CYS A 183 3.96 -14.35 14.01
C CYS A 183 2.57 -13.95 13.46
N CYS A 184 1.64 -14.92 13.35
CA CYS A 184 0.27 -14.72 12.86
C CYS A 184 -0.51 -13.64 13.60
N LEU A 185 -0.29 -13.46 14.91
CA LEU A 185 -1.03 -12.47 15.71
C LEU A 185 -0.71 -11.03 15.29
N VAL A 186 0.50 -10.78 14.79
CA VAL A 186 0.94 -9.45 14.36
C VAL A 186 0.80 -9.29 12.85
N GLY A 187 1.07 -10.35 12.07
CA GLY A 187 0.98 -10.32 10.61
C GLY A 187 -0.43 -10.09 10.08
N LEU A 188 -1.45 -10.68 10.72
CA LEU A 188 -2.85 -10.53 10.31
C LEU A 188 -3.37 -9.09 10.42
N PRO A 189 -3.31 -8.41 11.59
CA PRO A 189 -3.80 -7.04 11.70
C PRO A 189 -3.00 -6.07 10.82
N ILE A 190 -1.68 -6.26 10.73
CA ILE A 190 -0.82 -5.43 9.89
C ILE A 190 -1.11 -5.63 8.40
N GLY A 191 -1.29 -6.89 7.96
CA GLY A 191 -1.68 -7.20 6.59
C GLY A 191 -3.02 -6.56 6.23
N ILE A 192 -4.02 -6.64 7.12
CA ILE A 192 -5.36 -6.09 6.85
C ILE A 192 -5.25 -4.58 6.71
N TRP A 193 -4.52 -3.96 7.63
CA TRP A 193 -4.26 -2.53 7.59
C TRP A 193 -3.55 -2.10 6.30
N ALA A 194 -2.56 -2.86 5.85
CA ALA A 194 -1.87 -2.62 4.59
C ALA A 194 -2.83 -2.66 3.39
N ILE A 195 -3.69 -3.68 3.30
CA ILE A 195 -4.69 -3.79 2.22
C ILE A 195 -5.67 -2.60 2.26
N VAL A 196 -6.15 -2.20 3.44
CA VAL A 196 -7.07 -1.06 3.58
C VAL A 196 -6.41 0.24 3.12
N VAL A 197 -5.15 0.47 3.48
CA VAL A 197 -4.40 1.65 3.04
C VAL A 197 -4.14 1.62 1.54
N LEU A 198 -3.74 0.47 0.99
CA LEU A 198 -3.50 0.30 -0.45
C LEU A 198 -4.77 0.54 -1.28
N ASN A 199 -5.94 0.14 -0.79
CA ASN A 199 -7.20 0.32 -1.50
C ASN A 199 -7.71 1.78 -1.52
N LYS A 200 -7.08 2.71 -0.80
CA LYS A 200 -7.45 4.12 -0.89
C LYS A 200 -7.11 4.67 -2.27
N PRO A 201 -8.04 5.37 -2.96
CA PRO A 201 -7.81 5.88 -4.32
C PRO A 201 -6.63 6.87 -4.36
N GLU A 202 -6.45 7.67 -3.32
CA GLU A 202 -5.31 8.58 -3.18
C GLU A 202 -3.96 7.86 -3.03
N VAL A 203 -3.93 6.62 -2.56
CA VAL A 203 -2.69 5.83 -2.41
C VAL A 203 -2.45 5.05 -3.70
N LYS A 204 -3.49 4.39 -4.23
CA LYS A 204 -3.44 3.58 -5.45
C LYS A 204 -2.99 4.38 -6.67
N SER A 205 -3.44 5.63 -6.81
CA SER A 205 -3.05 6.52 -7.92
C SER A 205 -1.57 6.93 -7.91
N GLN A 206 -0.90 6.81 -6.77
CA GLN A 206 0.50 7.22 -6.62
C GLN A 206 1.51 6.11 -6.92
N PHE A 207 1.04 4.86 -7.05
CA PHE A 207 1.88 3.76 -7.48
C PHE A 207 2.19 3.87 -8.97
N LYS A 208 3.48 3.80 -9.31
CA LYS A 208 3.98 3.76 -10.69
C LYS A 208 4.25 2.35 -11.17
#